data_AF-A0A918RW82-F1
#
_entry.id   AF-A0A918RW82-F1
#
_cell.length_a   1.000
_cell.length_b   1.000
_cell.length_c   1.000
_cell.angle_alpha   90.00
_cell.angle_beta   90.00
_cell.angle_gamma   90.00
#
_symmetry.space_group_name_H-M   'P 1'
#
loop_
_entity.id
_entity.type
_entity.pdbx_description
1 polymer ?
#
loop_
_entity_poly.entity_id
_entity_poly.type
_entity_poly.pdbx_seq_one_letter_code
_entity_poly.pdbx_strand_id
1 'polypeptide(L)'
;MGSDASRAGMEGDGFDLVPEMPEEAETGMTDHVPRFMSDEQLRHHFGLSERALRRLRSMRSFPRRDAITNRTDSRMVDRFFDNRAGIDAPSTGSALAADGKENF
;
A
#
# COMPACT_ATOMS: atom_id res chain seq x y z
N MET A 1 -2.59 -33.41 -75.81
CA MET A 1 -1.21 -33.92 -75.99
C MET A 1 -0.30 -33.04 -75.17
N GLY A 2 0.57 -33.65 -74.36
CA GLY A 2 1.65 -32.93 -73.68
C GLY A 2 1.47 -32.81 -72.17
N SER A 3 1.69 -33.92 -71.47
CA SER A 3 2.34 -33.93 -70.16
C SER A 3 3.60 -33.06 -70.20
N ASP A 4 3.95 -32.37 -69.11
CA ASP A 4 5.09 -32.79 -68.29
C ASP A 4 5.24 -31.91 -67.06
N ALA A 5 5.49 -32.58 -65.94
CA ALA A 5 5.76 -32.02 -64.64
C ALA A 5 7.16 -31.40 -64.62
N SER A 6 7.35 -30.32 -63.86
CA SER A 6 8.48 -30.12 -62.93
C SER A 6 8.57 -28.64 -62.54
N ARG A 7 8.49 -28.34 -61.25
CA ARG A 7 9.70 -27.98 -60.48
C ARG A 7 9.34 -27.75 -59.01
N ALA A 8 10.14 -28.42 -58.17
CA ALA A 8 10.15 -28.35 -56.72
C ALA A 8 10.65 -27.00 -56.18
N GLY A 9 10.31 -26.74 -54.90
CA GLY A 9 10.68 -25.59 -54.08
C GLY A 9 9.59 -25.40 -53.02
N MET A 10 9.50 -26.19 -51.95
CA MET A 10 10.43 -26.27 -50.81
C MET A 10 10.43 -24.94 -50.02
N GLU A 11 10.18 -25.07 -48.71
CA GLU A 11 10.54 -24.12 -47.63
C GLU A 11 9.63 -22.88 -47.49
N GLY A 12 8.94 -22.65 -46.38
CA GLY A 12 8.91 -23.32 -45.10
C GLY A 12 7.74 -22.82 -44.26
N ASP A 13 7.38 -23.62 -43.26
CA ASP A 13 6.53 -23.24 -42.15
C ASP A 13 7.15 -22.03 -41.43
N GLY A 14 6.72 -20.83 -41.85
CA GLY A 14 6.78 -19.66 -40.99
C GLY A 14 5.79 -19.90 -39.86
N PHE A 15 6.23 -20.61 -38.81
CA PHE A 15 5.67 -20.44 -37.49
C PHE A 15 5.68 -18.94 -37.24
N ASP A 16 4.50 -18.33 -37.34
CA ASP A 16 4.25 -17.00 -36.79
C ASP A 16 4.84 -17.03 -35.39
N LEU A 17 5.99 -16.36 -35.27
CA LEU A 17 6.59 -16.01 -34.01
C LEU A 17 5.52 -15.20 -33.31
N VAL A 18 4.70 -15.89 -32.52
CA VAL A 18 3.96 -15.28 -31.43
C VAL A 18 5.01 -14.41 -30.74
N PRO A 19 4.91 -13.08 -30.81
CA PRO A 19 5.78 -12.27 -30.00
C PRO A 19 5.49 -12.73 -28.58
N GLU A 20 6.48 -13.35 -27.94
CA GLU A 20 6.53 -13.48 -26.49
C GLU A 20 6.36 -12.06 -25.96
N MET A 21 5.10 -11.72 -25.68
CA MET A 21 4.76 -10.61 -24.84
C MET A 21 5.46 -10.93 -23.52
N PRO A 22 6.42 -10.11 -23.04
CA PRO A 22 6.97 -10.30 -21.73
C PRO A 22 5.84 -10.14 -20.72
N GLU A 23 5.28 -11.26 -20.27
CA GLU A 23 4.21 -11.38 -19.29
C GLU A 23 4.77 -11.23 -17.86
N GLU A 24 5.70 -10.31 -17.65
CA GLU A 24 6.46 -10.17 -16.40
C GLU A 24 6.67 -8.67 -16.06
N ALA A 25 5.58 -7.91 -16.03
CA ALA A 25 5.56 -6.60 -15.37
C ALA A 25 4.53 -6.56 -14.24
N GLU A 26 4.20 -7.71 -13.65
CA GLU A 26 3.52 -7.77 -12.37
C GLU A 26 4.46 -8.42 -11.38
N THR A 27 5.19 -7.61 -10.59
CA THR A 27 5.41 -7.82 -9.15
C THR A 27 6.50 -6.88 -8.63
N GLY A 28 6.19 -6.15 -7.57
CA GLY A 28 7.21 -5.74 -6.61
C GLY A 28 7.55 -4.27 -6.50
N MET A 29 6.66 -3.32 -6.82
CA MET A 29 6.61 -2.11 -6.01
C MET A 29 5.95 -2.49 -4.68
N THR A 30 6.64 -3.28 -3.86
CA THR A 30 6.36 -3.28 -2.43
C THR A 30 6.64 -1.87 -1.98
N ASP A 31 5.59 -1.05 -1.96
CA ASP A 31 5.59 0.28 -1.38
C ASP A 31 6.01 0.09 0.07
N HIS A 32 7.33 0.15 0.30
CA HIS A 32 7.93 -0.11 1.59
C HIS A 32 7.61 1.10 2.44
N VAL A 33 6.40 1.09 3.00
CA VAL A 33 5.92 2.12 3.90
C VAL A 33 6.96 2.23 5.03
N PRO A 34 7.67 3.36 5.14
CA PRO A 34 8.75 3.48 6.10
C PRO A 34 8.16 3.37 7.50
N ARG A 35 8.75 2.48 8.31
CA ARG A 35 8.29 2.26 9.69
C ARG A 35 8.40 3.52 10.55
N PHE A 36 9.42 4.34 10.35
CA PHE A 36 9.61 5.59 11.09
C PHE A 36 9.43 6.76 10.17
N MET A 37 8.38 7.54 10.41
CA MET A 37 7.96 8.66 9.57
C MET A 37 8.17 10.00 10.27
N SER A 38 8.56 11.02 9.49
CA SER A 38 8.48 12.42 9.93
C SER A 38 7.01 12.88 10.02
N ASP A 39 6.77 14.03 10.64
CA ASP A 39 5.43 14.63 10.71
C ASP A 39 4.85 14.92 9.31
N GLU A 40 5.70 15.31 8.36
CA GLU A 40 5.31 15.51 6.96
C GLU A 40 4.91 14.18 6.30
N GLN A 41 5.72 13.14 6.47
CA GLN A 41 5.42 11.81 5.94
C GLN A 41 4.14 11.24 6.55
N LEU A 42 3.93 11.39 7.86
CA LEU A 42 2.68 11.00 8.52
C LEU A 42 1.47 11.75 7.95
N ARG A 43 1.60 13.05 7.68
CA ARG A 43 0.52 13.83 7.07
C ARG A 43 0.15 13.29 5.70
N HIS A 44 1.14 13.05 4.85
CA HIS A 44 0.90 12.54 3.50
C HIS A 44 0.36 11.11 3.53
N HIS A 45 0.94 10.25 4.36
CA HIS A 45 0.56 8.84 4.45
C HIS A 45 -0.87 8.64 4.99
N PHE A 46 -1.23 9.35 6.05
CA PHE A 46 -2.56 9.24 6.68
C PHE A 46 -3.58 10.26 6.16
N GLY A 47 -3.22 11.07 5.15
CA GLY A 47 -4.11 12.12 4.61
C GLY A 47 -4.47 13.21 5.62
N LEU A 48 -3.59 13.51 6.58
CA LEU A 48 -3.85 14.47 7.67
C LEU A 48 -3.43 15.88 7.28
N SER A 49 -4.28 16.86 7.61
CA SER A 49 -3.86 18.26 7.61
C SER A 49 -2.88 18.55 8.75
N GLU A 50 -2.09 19.61 8.64
CA GLU A 50 -1.18 20.05 9.70
C GLU A 50 -1.90 20.34 11.03
N ARG A 51 -3.09 20.96 10.94
CA ARG A 51 -3.92 21.26 12.10
C ARG A 51 -4.42 19.97 12.76
N ALA A 52 -4.83 18.98 11.97
CA ALA A 52 -5.22 17.67 12.49
C ALA A 52 -4.06 16.97 13.20
N LEU A 53 -2.87 16.94 12.59
CA LEU A 53 -1.69 16.34 13.23
C LEU A 53 -1.31 17.05 14.53
N ARG A 54 -1.33 18.39 14.58
CA ARG A 54 -1.10 19.15 15.82
C ARG A 54 -2.10 18.79 16.92
N ARG A 55 -3.39 18.67 16.58
CA ARG A 55 -4.43 18.28 17.54
C ARG A 55 -4.18 16.86 18.05
N LEU A 56 -3.84 15.92 17.17
CA LEU A 56 -3.48 14.55 17.56
C LEU A 56 -2.25 14.53 18.48
N ARG A 57 -1.21 15.30 18.17
CA ARG A 57 0.00 15.43 19.02
C ARG A 57 -0.28 15.97 20.42
N SER A 58 -1.34 16.76 20.59
CA SER A 58 -1.76 17.23 21.91
C SER A 58 -2.48 16.16 22.75
N MET A 59 -2.92 15.07 22.12
CA MET A 59 -3.55 13.96 22.83
C MET A 59 -2.49 13.10 23.52
N ARG A 60 -2.71 12.82 24.81
CA ARG A 60 -1.78 12.01 25.61
C ARG A 60 -1.60 10.58 25.08
N SER A 61 -2.62 10.03 24.43
CA SER A 61 -2.65 8.68 23.86
C SER A 61 -2.01 8.58 22.48
N PHE A 62 -1.71 9.70 21.81
CA PHE A 62 -1.12 9.67 20.48
C PHE A 62 0.35 9.21 20.55
N PRO A 63 0.82 8.38 19.60
CA PRO A 63 2.20 7.91 19.58
C PRO A 63 3.21 9.06 19.65
N ARG A 64 4.15 8.94 20.59
CA ARG A 64 5.18 9.96 20.80
C ARG A 64 6.21 9.92 19.68
N ARG A 65 6.85 11.07 19.49
CA ARG A 65 8.00 11.20 18.61
C ARG A 65 9.24 10.71 19.34
N ASP A 66 10.06 9.96 18.65
CA ASP A 66 11.41 9.60 19.09
C ASP A 66 12.23 10.89 19.22
N ALA A 67 12.87 11.07 20.38
CA ALA A 67 13.66 12.26 20.68
C ALA A 67 14.97 12.32 19.89
N ILE A 68 15.51 11.18 19.46
CA ILE A 68 16.80 11.08 18.75
C ILE A 68 16.57 11.26 17.25
N THR A 69 15.59 10.55 16.68
CA THR A 69 15.36 10.53 15.23
C THR A 69 14.32 11.55 14.76
N ASN A 70 13.58 12.16 15.69
CA ASN A 70 12.53 13.13 15.37
C ASN A 70 11.42 12.52 14.46
N ARG A 71 11.23 11.20 14.57
CA ARG A 71 10.26 10.41 13.79
C ARG A 71 9.30 9.67 14.70
N THR A 72 8.19 9.20 14.15
CA THR A 72 7.19 8.39 14.86
C THR A 72 6.99 7.07 14.14
N ASP A 73 6.82 5.99 14.91
CA ASP A 73 6.53 4.67 14.36
C ASP A 73 5.13 4.68 13.73
N SER A 74 5.06 4.51 12.40
CA SER A 74 3.82 4.51 11.63
C SER A 74 2.87 3.40 12.05
N ARG A 75 3.39 2.22 12.45
CA ARG A 75 2.55 1.11 12.93
C ARG A 75 1.83 1.42 14.23
N MET A 76 2.43 2.25 15.09
CA MET A 76 1.78 2.70 16.32
C MET A 76 0.67 3.70 16.01
N VAL A 77 0.83 4.49 14.95
CA VAL A 77 -0.19 5.43 14.47
C VAL A 77 -1.34 4.69 13.80
N ASP A 78 -1.06 3.66 12.98
CA ASP A 78 -2.07 2.76 12.41
C ASP A 78 -2.94 2.16 13.52
N ARG A 79 -2.31 1.51 14.51
CA ARG A 79 -3.02 0.96 15.66
C ARG A 79 -3.84 2.02 16.38
N PHE A 80 -3.28 3.19 16.64
CA PHE A 80 -4.03 4.27 17.28
C PHE A 80 -5.34 4.60 16.51
N PHE A 81 -5.30 4.60 15.18
CA PHE A 81 -6.49 4.81 14.36
C PHE A 81 -7.42 3.60 14.36
N ASP A 82 -6.92 2.37 14.27
CA ASP A 82 -7.72 1.14 14.36
C ASP A 82 -8.46 1.03 15.70
N ASN A 83 -7.76 1.28 16.81
CA ASN A 83 -8.34 1.36 18.16
C ASN A 83 -9.44 2.41 18.24
N ARG A 84 -9.24 3.58 17.62
CA ARG A 84 -10.21 4.68 17.64
C ARG A 84 -11.41 4.44 16.73
N ALA A 85 -11.21 3.70 15.64
CA ALA A 85 -12.26 3.26 14.73
C ALA A 85 -13.03 2.04 15.27
N GLY A 86 -12.57 1.44 16.38
CA GLY A 86 -13.15 0.22 16.95
C GLY A 86 -12.93 -1.01 16.05
N ILE A 87 -11.93 -0.97 15.18
CA ILE A 87 -11.57 -2.04 14.23
C ILE A 87 -10.71 -3.11 14.91
N ASP A 88 -10.13 -2.80 16.07
CA ASP A 88 -9.28 -3.73 16.79
C ASP A 88 -10.05 -5.03 17.12
N ALA A 89 -9.53 -6.13 16.57
CA ALA A 89 -10.03 -7.49 16.74
C ALA A 89 -10.17 -7.84 18.23
N PRO A 90 -11.08 -8.75 18.63
CA PRO A 90 -11.37 -9.08 20.02
C PRO A 90 -10.12 -9.64 20.72
N SER A 91 -9.29 -8.74 21.22
CA SER A 91 -8.25 -8.99 22.19
C SER A 91 -8.94 -8.84 23.53
N THR A 92 -9.33 -9.97 24.10
CA THR A 92 -9.96 -10.15 25.41
C THR A 92 -9.73 -8.97 26.37
N GLY A 93 -10.70 -8.06 26.44
CA GLY A 93 -10.80 -7.04 27.49
C GLY A 93 -10.21 -5.67 27.18
N SER A 94 -10.90 -4.84 26.39
CA SER A 94 -11.01 -3.40 26.71
C SER A 94 -12.20 -2.77 26.01
N ALA A 95 -13.39 -2.98 26.57
CA ALA A 95 -14.53 -2.12 26.34
C ALA A 95 -14.30 -0.81 27.09
N LEU A 96 -13.62 0.18 26.51
CA LEU A 96 -13.61 1.55 27.05
C LEU A 96 -13.25 2.55 25.94
N ALA A 97 -14.12 3.56 25.80
CA ALA A 97 -13.98 4.76 24.97
C ALA A 97 -14.51 4.70 23.51
N ALA A 98 -15.67 4.07 23.32
CA ALA A 98 -16.66 4.62 22.40
C ALA A 98 -17.47 5.69 23.15
N ASP A 99 -16.91 6.89 23.34
CA ASP A 99 -17.71 8.06 23.72
C ASP A 99 -17.89 8.96 22.49
N GLY A 100 -18.77 8.49 21.61
CA GLY A 100 -19.42 9.34 20.64
C GLY A 100 -20.56 10.05 21.37
N LYS A 101 -20.31 11.27 21.85
CA LYS A 101 -21.38 12.09 22.43
C LYS A 101 -21.09 13.58 22.38
N GLU A 102 -21.15 14.18 21.19
CA GLU A 102 -21.21 15.65 21.05
C GLU A 102 -22.23 16.00 19.95
N ASN A 103 -23.52 15.88 20.28
CA ASN A 103 -24.64 16.56 19.64
C ASN A 103 -25.75 16.62 20.69
N PHE A 104 -25.88 17.75 21.39
CA PHE A 104 -27.12 18.40 21.87
C PHE A 104 -26.75 19.75 22.51
#